data_AF-A0A852Z5Y1-F1
#
_entry.id   AF-A0A852Z5Y1-F1
#
_cell.length_a   1.000
_cell.length_b   1.000
_cell.length_c   1.000
_cell.angle_alpha   90.00
_cell.angle_beta   90.00
_cell.angle_gamma   90.00
#
_symmetry.space_group_name_H-M   'P 1'
#
loop_
_entity.id
_entity.type
_entity.pdbx_description
1 polymer ?
#
loop_
_entity_poly.entity_id
_entity_poly.type
_entity_poly.pdbx_seq_one_letter_code
_entity_poly.pdbx_strand_id
1 'polypeptide(L)'
;MDGMDGMDGSSTKADTNADTIAGWLERLASADPAPGGGAAAAMQVAIGAALVSMVTNLTIGKPVHAAHEEHAIQVRERADALRAEALRLGREDEAAFTALMTAYRLPRTTEEERTARRDAARSATHAAALPPLAIAAAAADVVALAESLRGRSNPQVVSDLAVAAAAAAGAADSAAVNVEVNLSSLPDSDVKSELTADLEEHLAVTERGRALVADIRRELGR
;
A
#
# COMPACT_ATOMS: atom_id res chain seq x y z
N MET A 1 -39.42 10.11 -36.19
CA MET A 1 -38.36 10.50 -37.14
C MET A 1 -37.58 11.63 -36.49
N ASP A 2 -36.84 11.37 -35.42
CA ASP A 2 -35.69 10.43 -35.23
C ASP A 2 -34.36 11.06 -35.63
N GLY A 3 -33.38 10.91 -34.72
CA GLY A 3 -31.96 11.24 -34.86
C GLY A 3 -31.59 12.54 -34.14
N MET A 4 -31.06 12.61 -32.92
CA MET A 4 -29.93 11.88 -32.31
C MET A 4 -28.73 11.75 -33.25
N ASP A 5 -27.63 12.44 -32.91
CA ASP A 5 -26.23 12.04 -33.07
C ASP A 5 -25.34 13.28 -32.83
N GLY A 6 -24.35 13.33 -31.95
CA GLY A 6 -23.80 12.33 -31.05
C GLY A 6 -22.85 13.05 -30.09
N MET A 7 -22.93 12.71 -28.80
CA MET A 7 -21.91 13.05 -27.83
C MET A 7 -20.72 12.10 -28.07
N ASP A 8 -19.62 12.64 -28.57
CA ASP A 8 -18.31 12.01 -28.44
C ASP A 8 -17.86 12.12 -26.99
N GLY A 9 -18.25 11.12 -26.20
CA GLY A 9 -17.72 10.84 -24.88
C GLY A 9 -16.60 9.80 -24.97
N SER A 10 -15.58 10.02 -25.79
CA SER A 10 -14.33 9.26 -25.72
C SER A 10 -13.54 9.71 -24.49
N SER A 11 -13.90 9.15 -23.33
CA SER A 11 -13.04 9.11 -22.14
C SER A 11 -11.80 8.29 -22.48
N THR A 12 -10.74 9.00 -22.91
CA THR A 12 -9.40 8.44 -22.98
C THR A 12 -9.00 8.02 -21.57
N LYS A 13 -8.76 6.71 -21.37
CA LYS A 13 -8.16 6.19 -20.14
C LYS A 13 -6.87 6.95 -19.88
N ALA A 14 -6.92 7.89 -18.93
CA ALA A 14 -5.77 8.67 -18.51
C ALA A 14 -4.68 7.71 -18.04
N ASP A 15 -3.47 7.95 -18.54
CA ASP A 15 -2.27 7.28 -18.08
C ASP A 15 -2.12 7.60 -16.58
N THR A 16 -2.36 6.61 -15.72
CA THR A 16 -2.51 6.78 -14.25
C THR A 16 -1.26 7.32 -13.54
N ASN A 17 -0.15 7.53 -14.25
CA ASN A 17 1.03 8.24 -13.74
C ASN A 17 0.91 9.78 -13.82
N ALA A 18 -0.19 10.32 -14.36
CA ALA A 18 -0.39 11.76 -14.60
C ALA A 18 -1.34 12.46 -13.59
N ASP A 19 -1.92 11.74 -12.63
CA ASP A 19 -2.76 12.38 -11.60
C ASP A 19 -1.88 13.20 -10.64
N THR A 20 -2.19 14.49 -10.52
CA THR A 20 -1.58 15.31 -9.47
C THR A 20 -2.01 14.80 -8.09
N ILE A 21 -1.20 15.04 -7.05
CA ILE A 21 -1.58 14.71 -5.67
C ILE A 21 -2.95 15.31 -5.32
N ALA A 22 -3.23 16.55 -5.76
CA ALA A 22 -4.52 17.20 -5.55
C ALA A 22 -5.66 16.46 -6.26
N GLY A 23 -5.46 16.05 -7.51
CA GLY A 23 -6.47 15.29 -8.27
C GLY A 23 -6.75 13.91 -7.66
N TRP A 24 -5.71 13.22 -7.21
CA TRP A 24 -5.87 11.92 -6.52
C TRP A 24 -6.63 12.07 -5.20
N LEU A 25 -6.34 13.11 -4.40
CA LEU A 25 -7.06 13.39 -3.15
C LEU A 25 -8.52 13.77 -3.39
N GLU A 26 -8.84 14.52 -4.45
CA GLU A 26 -10.22 14.83 -4.83
C GLU A 26 -11.00 13.56 -5.17
N ARG A 27 -10.39 12.65 -5.93
CA ARG A 27 -10.98 11.33 -6.23
C ARG A 27 -11.21 10.51 -4.97
N LEU A 28 -10.22 10.45 -4.07
CA LEU A 28 -10.34 9.75 -2.78
C LEU A 28 -11.47 10.31 -1.90
N ALA A 29 -11.69 11.63 -1.94
CA ALA A 29 -12.75 12.30 -1.17
C ALA A 29 -14.14 12.22 -1.82
N SER A 30 -14.23 11.68 -3.04
CA SER A 30 -15.46 11.65 -3.82
C SER A 30 -16.42 10.53 -3.38
N ALA A 31 -17.57 10.43 -4.05
CA ALA A 31 -18.52 9.33 -3.87
C ALA A 31 -18.18 8.08 -4.73
N ASP A 32 -17.10 8.13 -5.50
CA ASP A 32 -16.67 7.01 -6.32
C ASP A 32 -16.18 5.84 -5.44
N PRO A 33 -16.39 4.59 -5.88
CA PRO A 33 -15.99 3.41 -5.10
C PRO A 33 -14.47 3.22 -4.98
N ALA A 34 -13.66 3.98 -5.73
CA ALA A 34 -12.20 3.88 -5.77
C ALA A 34 -11.59 5.22 -6.26
N PRO A 35 -10.44 5.67 -5.70
CA PRO A 35 -9.60 5.02 -4.71
C PRO A 35 -10.22 5.02 -3.31
N GLY A 36 -9.81 4.06 -2.47
CA GLY A 36 -10.29 3.90 -1.09
C GLY A 36 -9.15 3.75 -0.07
N GLY A 37 -9.45 3.11 1.07
CA GLY A 37 -8.50 2.92 2.17
C GLY A 37 -7.24 2.14 1.79
N GLY A 38 -7.37 1.04 1.02
CA GLY A 38 -6.22 0.26 0.57
C GLY A 38 -5.29 1.06 -0.35
N ALA A 39 -5.83 1.78 -1.32
CA ALA A 39 -5.07 2.73 -2.14
C ALA A 39 -4.36 3.82 -1.31
N ALA A 40 -4.99 4.32 -0.25
CA ALA A 40 -4.36 5.28 0.67
C ALA A 40 -3.22 4.65 1.49
N ALA A 41 -3.38 3.41 1.97
CA ALA A 41 -2.30 2.65 2.61
C ALA A 41 -1.10 2.47 1.66
N ALA A 42 -1.37 2.13 0.39
CA ALA A 42 -0.34 2.02 -0.63
C ALA A 42 0.42 3.34 -0.84
N MET A 43 -0.28 4.47 -0.85
CA MET A 43 0.34 5.80 -0.93
C MET A 43 1.26 6.08 0.27
N GLN A 44 0.85 5.69 1.48
CA GLN A 44 1.69 5.81 2.68
C GLN A 44 2.98 4.98 2.59
N VAL A 45 2.91 3.75 2.06
CA VAL A 45 4.12 2.94 1.75
C VAL A 45 5.02 3.66 0.75
N ALA A 46 4.45 4.19 -0.33
CA ALA A 46 5.21 4.90 -1.36
C ALA A 46 5.93 6.14 -0.80
N ILE A 47 5.27 6.89 0.10
CA ILE A 47 5.86 8.03 0.83
C ILE A 47 7.02 7.56 1.71
N GLY A 48 6.81 6.51 2.51
CA GLY A 48 7.85 5.98 3.39
C GLY A 48 9.08 5.50 2.62
N ALA A 49 8.87 4.76 1.52
CA ALA A 49 9.94 4.31 0.63
C ALA A 49 10.66 5.49 -0.05
N ALA A 50 9.95 6.53 -0.47
CA ALA A 50 10.56 7.73 -1.06
C ALA A 50 11.47 8.47 -0.06
N LEU A 51 11.08 8.55 1.21
CA LEU A 51 11.90 9.13 2.28
C LEU A 51 13.17 8.30 2.54
N VAL A 52 13.06 6.96 2.53
CA VAL A 52 14.24 6.08 2.59
C VAL A 52 15.18 6.34 1.41
N SER A 53 14.67 6.41 0.17
CA SER A 53 15.48 6.76 -1.01
C SER A 53 16.12 8.14 -0.87
N MET A 54 15.44 9.14 -0.33
CA MET A 54 16.02 10.47 -0.07
C MET A 54 17.20 10.37 0.90
N VAL A 55 17.06 9.65 2.02
CA VAL A 55 18.14 9.50 3.02
C VAL A 55 19.37 8.81 2.41
N THR A 56 19.18 7.76 1.60
CA THR A 56 20.30 7.10 0.91
C THR A 56 20.99 8.04 -0.08
N ASN A 57 20.24 8.82 -0.87
CA ASN A 57 20.81 9.79 -1.81
C ASN A 57 21.61 10.90 -1.12
N LEU A 58 21.25 11.27 0.11
CA LEU A 58 21.99 12.24 0.92
C LEU A 58 23.18 11.61 1.69
N THR A 59 23.34 10.29 1.61
CA THR A 59 24.42 9.51 2.24
C THR A 59 25.49 9.09 1.23
N ILE A 60 25.09 8.61 0.05
CA ILE A 60 25.96 8.09 -1.01
C ILE A 60 26.92 9.18 -1.54
N GLY A 61 28.15 8.80 -1.88
CA GLY A 61 29.18 9.72 -2.38
C GLY A 61 29.76 10.68 -1.34
N LYS A 62 29.40 10.55 -0.06
CA LYS A 62 29.97 11.35 1.03
C LYS A 62 31.18 10.62 1.65
N PRO A 63 32.39 11.22 1.68
CA PRO A 63 33.57 10.56 2.23
C PRO A 63 33.40 10.05 3.67
N VAL A 64 32.65 10.78 4.50
CA VAL A 64 32.36 10.41 5.89
C VAL A 64 31.45 9.18 6.04
N HIS A 65 30.81 8.73 4.95
CA HIS A 65 29.90 7.57 4.92
C HIS A 65 30.35 6.48 3.95
N ALA A 66 31.60 6.53 3.44
CA ALA A 66 32.12 5.56 2.48
C ALA A 66 32.01 4.09 2.97
N ALA A 67 32.14 3.86 4.29
CA ALA A 67 31.99 2.53 4.90
C ALA A 67 30.56 1.95 4.82
N HIS A 68 29.56 2.76 4.47
CA HIS A 68 28.15 2.36 4.38
C HIS A 68 27.55 2.55 2.98
N GLU A 69 28.37 2.95 2.01
CA GLU A 69 27.91 3.35 0.68
C GLU A 69 27.25 2.19 -0.08
N GLU A 70 27.86 1.00 -0.07
CA GLU A 70 27.28 -0.19 -0.71
C GLU A 70 25.92 -0.56 -0.10
N HIS A 71 25.80 -0.53 1.23
CA HIS A 71 24.54 -0.76 1.93
C HIS A 71 23.50 0.30 1.54
N ALA A 72 23.87 1.57 1.50
CA ALA A 72 22.96 2.65 1.11
C ALA A 72 22.48 2.51 -0.35
N ILE A 73 23.33 2.01 -1.27
CA ILE A 73 22.93 1.73 -2.66
C ILE A 73 21.89 0.60 -2.70
N GLN A 74 22.13 -0.51 -2.00
CA GLN A 74 21.19 -1.64 -1.93
C GLN A 74 19.83 -1.21 -1.34
N VAL A 75 19.86 -0.42 -0.26
CA VAL A 75 18.65 0.13 0.36
C VAL A 75 17.90 1.05 -0.60
N ARG A 76 18.61 1.90 -1.35
CA ARG A 76 17.99 2.78 -2.35
C ARG A 76 17.27 1.99 -3.43
N GLU A 77 17.92 0.96 -3.97
CA GLU A 77 17.35 0.11 -5.02
C GLU A 77 16.08 -0.59 -4.53
N ARG A 78 16.10 -1.14 -3.31
CA ARG A 78 14.89 -1.75 -2.72
C ARG A 78 13.80 -0.72 -2.45
N ALA A 79 14.14 0.46 -1.93
CA ALA A 79 13.18 1.53 -1.67
C ALA A 79 12.53 2.06 -2.97
N ASP A 80 13.29 2.21 -4.04
CA ASP A 80 12.76 2.60 -5.34
C ASP A 80 11.84 1.53 -5.93
N ALA A 81 12.19 0.25 -5.77
CA ALA A 81 11.32 -0.86 -6.14
C ALA A 81 10.01 -0.87 -5.33
N LEU A 82 10.10 -0.69 -4.00
CA LEU A 82 8.93 -0.62 -3.11
C LEU A 82 8.00 0.55 -3.47
N ARG A 83 8.54 1.70 -3.87
CA ARG A 83 7.72 2.83 -4.33
C ARG A 83 6.90 2.47 -5.57
N ALA A 84 7.53 1.84 -6.57
CA ALA A 84 6.83 1.40 -7.78
C ALA A 84 5.82 0.28 -7.47
N GLU A 85 6.20 -0.65 -6.60
CA GLU A 85 5.36 -1.75 -6.13
C GLU A 85 4.11 -1.24 -5.40
N ALA A 86 4.27 -0.31 -4.46
CA ALA A 86 3.16 0.28 -3.72
C ALA A 86 2.13 0.95 -4.65
N LEU A 87 2.58 1.74 -5.64
CA LEU A 87 1.66 2.35 -6.62
C LEU A 87 0.93 1.30 -7.47
N ARG A 88 1.59 0.18 -7.80
CA ARG A 88 0.94 -0.95 -8.47
C ARG A 88 -0.09 -1.63 -7.57
N LEU A 89 0.26 -1.90 -6.31
CA LEU A 89 -0.63 -2.52 -5.33
C LEU A 89 -1.89 -1.68 -5.07
N GLY A 90 -1.75 -0.35 -5.01
CA GLY A 90 -2.91 0.55 -4.90
C GLY A 90 -3.88 0.39 -6.07
N ARG A 91 -3.37 0.30 -7.31
CA ARG A 91 -4.23 0.04 -8.49
C ARG A 91 -4.85 -1.35 -8.47
N GLU A 92 -4.13 -2.34 -7.97
CA GLU A 92 -4.63 -3.71 -7.84
C GLU A 92 -5.74 -3.81 -6.78
N ASP A 93 -5.62 -3.08 -5.67
CA ASP A 93 -6.68 -2.93 -4.67
C ASP A 93 -7.95 -2.34 -5.29
N GLU A 94 -7.82 -1.23 -6.04
CA GLU A 94 -8.95 -0.61 -6.75
C GLU A 94 -9.61 -1.57 -7.75
N ALA A 95 -8.81 -2.32 -8.51
CA ALA A 95 -9.28 -3.30 -9.47
C ALA A 95 -9.98 -4.49 -8.79
N ALA A 96 -9.41 -5.01 -7.71
CA ALA A 96 -9.98 -6.13 -6.96
C ALA A 96 -11.29 -5.74 -6.28
N PHE A 97 -11.38 -4.53 -5.73
CA PHE A 97 -12.62 -4.00 -5.19
C PHE A 97 -13.71 -3.85 -6.26
N THR A 98 -13.34 -3.35 -7.44
CA THR A 98 -14.26 -3.23 -8.59
C THR A 98 -14.78 -4.60 -9.04
N ALA A 99 -13.92 -5.62 -9.08
CA ALA A 99 -14.30 -6.99 -9.40
C ALA A 99 -15.26 -7.58 -8.35
N LEU A 100 -14.99 -7.35 -7.07
CA LEU A 100 -15.87 -7.78 -5.98
C LEU A 100 -17.26 -7.12 -6.07
N MET A 101 -17.31 -5.81 -6.30
CA MET A 101 -18.58 -5.11 -6.51
C MET A 101 -19.35 -5.62 -7.74
N THR A 102 -18.63 -6.05 -8.78
CA THR A 102 -19.23 -6.66 -9.97
C THR A 102 -19.83 -8.03 -9.65
N ALA A 103 -19.12 -8.87 -8.87
CA ALA A 103 -19.64 -10.15 -8.40
C ALA A 103 -20.92 -9.98 -7.57
N TYR A 104 -20.98 -8.95 -6.72
CA TYR A 104 -22.20 -8.62 -5.95
C TYR A 104 -23.35 -8.06 -6.80
N ARG A 105 -23.14 -7.70 -8.07
CA ARG A 105 -24.20 -7.27 -8.98
C ARG A 105 -24.77 -8.40 -9.84
N LEU A 106 -24.19 -9.60 -9.80
CA LEU A 106 -24.68 -10.76 -10.56
C LEU A 106 -26.15 -11.10 -10.22
N PRO A 107 -26.92 -11.64 -11.18
CA PRO A 107 -28.30 -12.10 -10.95
C PRO A 107 -28.44 -13.08 -9.78
N ARG A 108 -29.65 -13.18 -9.25
CA ARG A 108 -29.97 -14.00 -8.05
C ARG A 108 -31.40 -14.51 -8.04
N THR A 109 -32.02 -14.62 -9.22
CA THR A 109 -33.42 -15.00 -9.38
C THR A 109 -33.60 -16.51 -9.37
N THR A 110 -32.72 -17.26 -10.03
CA THR A 110 -32.71 -18.74 -10.03
C THR A 110 -31.71 -19.30 -9.02
N GLU A 111 -31.78 -20.60 -8.74
CA GLU A 111 -30.82 -21.24 -7.82
C GLU A 111 -29.43 -21.38 -8.46
N GLU A 112 -29.38 -21.60 -9.77
CA GLU A 112 -28.14 -21.62 -10.55
C GLU A 112 -27.46 -20.24 -10.48
N GLU A 113 -28.22 -19.17 -10.67
CA GLU A 113 -27.73 -17.79 -10.54
C GLU A 113 -27.22 -17.49 -9.13
N ARG A 114 -27.95 -17.91 -8.09
CA ARG A 114 -27.51 -17.73 -6.70
C ARG A 114 -26.22 -18.48 -6.42
N THR A 115 -26.05 -19.68 -6.95
CA THR A 115 -24.83 -20.47 -6.80
C THR A 115 -23.66 -19.79 -7.50
N ALA A 116 -23.82 -19.44 -8.78
CA ALA A 116 -22.79 -18.74 -9.54
C ALA A 116 -22.37 -17.41 -8.89
N ARG A 117 -23.35 -16.63 -8.40
CA ARG A 117 -23.10 -15.39 -7.66
C ARG A 117 -22.31 -15.63 -6.37
N ARG A 118 -22.67 -16.65 -5.58
CA ARG A 118 -21.96 -16.99 -4.33
C ARG A 118 -20.50 -17.36 -4.61
N ASP A 119 -20.26 -18.21 -5.61
CA ASP A 119 -18.91 -18.65 -5.96
C ASP A 119 -18.06 -17.51 -6.50
N ALA A 120 -18.63 -16.67 -7.37
CA ALA A 120 -17.97 -15.47 -7.89
C ALA A 120 -17.63 -14.48 -6.77
N ALA A 121 -18.57 -14.23 -5.84
CA ALA A 121 -18.33 -13.34 -4.70
C ALA A 121 -17.22 -13.88 -3.80
N ARG A 122 -17.24 -15.18 -3.46
CA ARG A 122 -16.19 -15.81 -2.64
C ARG A 122 -14.82 -15.70 -3.28
N SER A 123 -14.71 -16.00 -4.58
CA SER A 123 -13.45 -15.87 -5.32
C SER A 123 -12.96 -14.43 -5.37
N ALA A 124 -13.86 -13.47 -5.58
CA ALA A 124 -13.50 -12.05 -5.64
C ALA A 124 -13.12 -11.50 -4.25
N THR A 125 -13.76 -11.93 -3.17
CA THR A 125 -13.40 -11.54 -1.80
C THR A 125 -12.01 -12.05 -1.44
N HIS A 126 -11.68 -13.29 -1.81
CA HIS A 126 -10.32 -13.81 -1.63
C HIS A 126 -9.30 -12.96 -2.40
N ALA A 127 -9.56 -12.70 -3.69
CA ALA A 127 -8.68 -11.86 -4.49
C ALA A 127 -8.55 -10.42 -3.95
N ALA A 128 -9.60 -9.86 -3.36
CA ALA A 128 -9.60 -8.52 -2.77
C ALA A 128 -8.83 -8.44 -1.45
N ALA A 129 -8.58 -9.56 -0.75
CA ALA A 129 -7.74 -9.58 0.44
C ALA A 129 -6.23 -9.50 0.11
N LEU A 130 -5.82 -9.92 -1.10
CA LEU A 130 -4.41 -10.08 -1.45
C LEU A 130 -3.67 -8.74 -1.62
N PRO A 131 -4.18 -7.73 -2.35
CA PRO A 131 -3.47 -6.45 -2.48
C PRO A 131 -3.21 -5.75 -1.14
N PRO A 132 -4.18 -5.57 -0.22
CA PRO A 132 -3.89 -4.97 1.07
C PRO A 132 -2.95 -5.81 1.94
N LEU A 133 -2.97 -7.15 1.85
CA LEU A 133 -1.96 -7.97 2.55
C LEU A 133 -0.54 -7.68 2.02
N ALA A 134 -0.37 -7.59 0.70
CA ALA A 134 0.90 -7.22 0.09
C ALA A 134 1.33 -5.78 0.42
N ILE A 135 0.38 -4.86 0.63
CA ILE A 135 0.69 -3.50 1.12
C ILE A 135 1.24 -3.55 2.55
N ALA A 136 0.67 -4.39 3.43
CA ALA A 136 1.20 -4.59 4.78
C ALA A 136 2.64 -5.17 4.75
N ALA A 137 2.91 -6.12 3.84
CA ALA A 137 4.25 -6.65 3.63
C ALA A 137 5.23 -5.56 3.15
N ALA A 138 4.83 -4.74 2.18
CA ALA A 138 5.66 -3.64 1.69
C ALA A 138 5.92 -2.58 2.78
N ALA A 139 4.96 -2.33 3.67
CA ALA A 139 5.16 -1.50 4.85
C ALA A 139 6.21 -2.10 5.81
N ALA A 140 6.17 -3.42 6.02
CA ALA A 140 7.18 -4.15 6.80
C ALA A 140 8.60 -3.93 6.27
N ASP A 141 8.77 -4.00 4.95
CA ASP A 141 10.05 -3.77 4.30
C ASP A 141 10.52 -2.32 4.45
N VAL A 142 9.64 -1.32 4.33
CA VAL A 142 10.03 0.10 4.52
C VAL A 142 10.59 0.35 5.93
N VAL A 143 9.97 -0.21 6.97
CA VAL A 143 10.49 -0.09 8.34
C VAL A 143 11.85 -0.79 8.47
N ALA A 144 12.01 -2.00 7.94
CA ALA A 144 13.28 -2.71 7.98
C ALA A 144 14.41 -1.93 7.28
N LEU A 145 14.11 -1.31 6.12
CA LEU A 145 15.06 -0.45 5.44
C LEU A 145 15.41 0.78 6.28
N ALA A 146 14.42 1.44 6.89
CA ALA A 146 14.65 2.60 7.74
C ALA A 146 15.51 2.26 8.98
N GLU A 147 15.23 1.13 9.63
CA GLU A 147 16.05 0.61 10.75
C GLU A 147 17.49 0.34 10.31
N SER A 148 17.68 -0.25 9.13
CA SER A 148 19.01 -0.60 8.61
C SER A 148 19.90 0.61 8.33
N LEU A 149 19.31 1.78 8.09
CA LEU A 149 20.03 3.03 7.81
C LEU A 149 20.41 3.77 9.10
N ARG A 150 19.78 3.46 10.23
CA ARG A 150 20.07 4.14 11.50
C ARG A 150 21.52 3.95 11.91
N GLY A 151 22.21 5.06 12.17
CA GLY A 151 23.65 5.07 12.49
C GLY A 151 24.58 4.74 11.31
N ARG A 152 24.02 4.52 10.11
CA ARG A 152 24.76 4.20 8.88
C ARG A 152 24.49 5.18 7.75
N SER A 153 23.62 6.16 7.97
CA SER A 153 23.26 7.21 7.02
C SER A 153 23.68 8.60 7.49
N ASN A 154 23.42 9.61 6.66
CA ASN A 154 23.62 11.00 7.03
C ASN A 154 22.78 11.38 8.27
N PRO A 155 23.41 11.77 9.40
CA PRO A 155 22.70 12.07 10.64
C PRO A 155 21.82 13.33 10.55
N GLN A 156 22.05 14.22 9.58
CA GLN A 156 21.24 15.43 9.39
C GLN A 156 19.82 15.14 8.89
N VAL A 157 19.58 13.94 8.36
CA VAL A 157 18.29 13.49 7.82
C VAL A 157 17.76 12.24 8.53
N VAL A 158 18.26 11.98 9.74
CA VAL A 158 17.76 10.86 10.56
C VAL A 158 16.28 11.03 10.92
N SER A 159 15.79 12.27 11.02
CA SER A 159 14.36 12.56 11.23
C SER A 159 13.48 12.00 10.10
N ASP A 160 13.98 11.97 8.87
CA ASP A 160 13.23 11.45 7.71
C ASP A 160 13.06 9.93 7.79
N LEU A 161 13.99 9.21 8.44
CA LEU A 161 13.82 7.78 8.75
C LEU A 161 12.67 7.55 9.75
N ALA A 162 12.51 8.44 10.73
CA ALA A 162 11.37 8.37 11.65
C ALA A 162 10.05 8.62 10.93
N VAL A 163 10.00 9.62 10.04
CA VAL A 163 8.79 9.89 9.26
C VAL A 163 8.47 8.73 8.32
N ALA A 164 9.48 8.13 7.68
CA ALA A 164 9.31 6.93 6.86
C ALA A 164 8.71 5.76 7.65
N ALA A 165 9.24 5.51 8.85
CA ALA A 165 8.76 4.44 9.72
C ALA A 165 7.34 4.70 10.24
N ALA A 166 7.00 5.96 10.55
CA ALA A 166 5.65 6.34 10.95
C ALA A 166 4.64 6.17 9.80
N ALA A 167 5.02 6.56 8.58
CA ALA A 167 4.18 6.38 7.40
C ALA A 167 3.93 4.89 7.12
N ALA A 168 4.97 4.06 7.21
CA ALA A 168 4.86 2.61 7.03
C ALA A 168 4.01 1.95 8.13
N ALA A 169 4.18 2.33 9.40
CA ALA A 169 3.32 1.82 10.48
C ALA A 169 1.84 2.19 10.28
N GLY A 170 1.56 3.43 9.86
CA GLY A 170 0.21 3.86 9.49
C GLY A 170 -0.36 3.10 8.28
N ALA A 171 0.49 2.79 7.30
CA ALA A 171 0.13 1.98 6.14
C ALA A 171 -0.25 0.55 6.55
N ALA A 172 0.52 -0.07 7.45
CA ALA A 172 0.25 -1.42 7.94
C ALA A 172 -1.09 -1.47 8.71
N ASP A 173 -1.33 -0.52 9.62
CA ASP A 173 -2.61 -0.41 10.34
C ASP A 173 -3.78 -0.21 9.36
N SER A 174 -3.60 0.62 8.32
CA SER A 174 -4.64 0.86 7.31
C SER A 174 -4.89 -0.37 6.42
N ALA A 175 -3.83 -1.06 5.99
CA ALA A 175 -3.91 -2.28 5.20
C ALA A 175 -4.61 -3.40 5.97
N ALA A 176 -4.29 -3.57 7.26
CA ALA A 176 -4.92 -4.57 8.11
C ALA A 176 -6.43 -4.45 8.17
N VAL A 177 -6.95 -3.23 8.35
CA VAL A 177 -8.41 -2.99 8.35
C VAL A 177 -9.05 -3.48 7.03
N ASN A 178 -8.38 -3.26 5.89
CA ASN A 178 -8.91 -3.69 4.58
C ASN A 178 -8.82 -5.22 4.40
N VAL A 179 -7.75 -5.86 4.86
CA VAL A 179 -7.63 -7.32 4.87
C VAL A 179 -8.71 -7.94 5.75
N GLU A 180 -8.85 -7.48 7.00
CA GLU A 180 -9.80 -8.01 7.98
C GLU A 180 -11.26 -7.90 7.50
N VAL A 181 -11.63 -6.78 6.86
CA VAL A 181 -12.96 -6.62 6.25
C VAL A 181 -13.22 -7.71 5.21
N ASN A 182 -12.27 -7.99 4.32
CA ASN A 182 -12.41 -9.05 3.33
C ASN A 182 -12.42 -10.45 3.98
N LEU A 183 -11.51 -10.73 4.92
CA LEU A 183 -11.45 -12.03 5.62
C LEU A 183 -12.71 -12.31 6.44
N SER A 184 -13.32 -11.30 7.04
CA SER A 184 -14.59 -11.43 7.78
C SER A 184 -15.74 -11.93 6.90
N SER A 185 -15.66 -11.70 5.59
CA SER A 185 -16.63 -12.14 4.59
C SER A 185 -16.32 -13.53 4.01
N LEU A 186 -15.18 -14.13 4.35
CA LEU A 186 -14.79 -15.48 3.94
C LEU A 186 -15.18 -16.53 4.99
N PRO A 187 -15.57 -17.74 4.55
CA PRO A 187 -15.78 -18.87 5.47
C PRO A 187 -14.48 -19.26 6.15
N ASP A 188 -14.60 -19.86 7.33
CA ASP A 188 -13.45 -20.43 8.03
C ASP A 188 -12.84 -21.56 7.18
N SER A 189 -11.56 -21.41 6.88
CA SER A 189 -10.80 -22.24 5.95
C SER A 189 -9.32 -22.05 6.19
N ASP A 190 -8.50 -23.02 5.78
CA ASP A 190 -7.04 -22.96 5.90
C ASP A 190 -6.47 -21.69 5.25
N VAL A 191 -7.04 -21.27 4.11
CA VAL A 191 -6.65 -20.05 3.40
C VAL A 191 -6.90 -18.80 4.25
N LYS A 192 -8.06 -18.70 4.92
CA LYS A 192 -8.35 -17.56 5.81
C LYS A 192 -7.36 -17.53 6.98
N SER A 193 -7.03 -18.68 7.55
CA SER A 193 -6.06 -18.80 8.64
C SER A 193 -4.64 -18.42 8.20
N GLU A 194 -4.22 -18.82 6.99
CA GLU A 194 -2.92 -18.45 6.41
C GLU A 194 -2.82 -16.93 6.21
N LEU A 195 -3.82 -16.32 5.57
CA LEU A 195 -3.85 -14.86 5.36
C LEU A 195 -3.90 -14.06 6.67
N THR A 196 -4.58 -14.58 7.70
CA THR A 196 -4.56 -13.97 9.04
C THR A 196 -3.17 -14.06 9.68
N ALA A 197 -2.50 -15.21 9.59
CA ALA A 197 -1.16 -15.37 10.14
C ALA A 197 -0.13 -14.47 9.45
N ASP A 198 -0.18 -14.37 8.12
CA ASP A 198 0.67 -13.47 7.34
C ASP A 198 0.43 -12.01 7.76
N LEU A 199 -0.83 -11.60 7.94
CA LEU A 199 -1.17 -10.26 8.40
C LEU A 199 -0.60 -9.99 9.80
N GLU A 200 -0.74 -10.91 10.73
CA GLU A 200 -0.21 -10.79 12.10
C GLU A 200 1.33 -10.63 12.09
N GLU A 201 2.03 -11.37 11.23
CA GLU A 201 3.48 -11.21 11.04
C GLU A 201 3.83 -9.79 10.56
N HIS A 202 3.08 -9.28 9.57
CA HIS A 202 3.31 -7.94 9.06
C HIS A 202 2.96 -6.86 10.07
N LEU A 203 1.91 -7.03 10.89
CA LEU A 203 1.51 -6.08 11.93
C LEU A 203 2.54 -5.91 13.05
N ALA A 204 3.46 -6.87 13.23
CA ALA A 204 4.62 -6.67 14.09
C ALA A 204 5.48 -5.46 13.64
N VAL A 205 5.34 -5.01 12.39
CA VAL A 205 5.97 -3.78 11.89
C VAL A 205 5.49 -2.52 12.62
N THR A 206 4.20 -2.43 12.98
CA THR A 206 3.63 -1.22 13.59
C THR A 206 4.37 -0.88 14.88
N GLU A 207 4.67 -1.88 15.69
CA GLU A 207 5.44 -1.71 16.92
C GLU A 207 6.91 -1.37 16.66
N ARG A 208 7.56 -2.04 15.70
CA ARG A 208 8.95 -1.71 15.33
C ARG A 208 9.09 -0.29 14.79
N GLY A 209 8.17 0.13 13.91
CA GLY A 209 8.12 1.48 13.36
C GLY A 209 7.90 2.53 14.44
N ARG A 210 6.96 2.31 15.37
CA ARG A 210 6.72 3.20 16.53
C ARG A 210 7.93 3.27 17.45
N ALA A 211 8.61 2.15 17.70
CA ALA A 211 9.83 2.10 18.49
C ALA A 211 10.96 2.91 17.84
N LEU A 212 11.19 2.74 16.54
CA LEU A 212 12.18 3.51 15.77
C LEU A 212 11.90 5.02 15.83
N VAL A 213 10.63 5.43 15.70
CA VAL A 213 10.23 6.84 15.85
C VAL A 213 10.55 7.37 17.25
N ALA A 214 10.19 6.63 18.30
CA ALA A 214 10.43 7.03 19.67
C ALA A 214 11.94 7.16 19.96
N ASP A 215 12.73 6.23 19.44
CA ASP A 215 14.18 6.21 19.53
C ASP A 215 14.83 7.45 18.89
N ILE A 216 14.50 7.74 17.63
CA ILE A 216 15.04 8.90 16.92
C ILE A 216 14.62 10.20 17.63
N ARG A 217 13.37 10.31 18.10
CA ARG A 217 12.92 11.48 18.87
C ARG A 217 13.71 11.69 20.16
N ARG A 218 14.11 10.62 20.84
CA ARG A 218 14.97 10.71 22.04
C ARG A 218 16.38 11.18 21.70
N GLU A 219 16.92 10.80 20.54
CA GLU A 219 18.23 11.26 20.07
C GLU A 219 18.21 12.75 19.69
N LEU A 220 17.15 13.22 19.03
CA LEU A 220 16.99 14.63 18.65
C LEU A 220 16.76 15.57 19.84
N GLY A 221 16.26 15.04 20.97
CA GLY A 221 16.03 15.80 22.19
C GLY A 221 17.26 15.90 23.11
N ARG A 222 18.41 15.34 22.71
CA ARG A 222 19.69 15.42 23.42
C ARG A 222 20.60 16.45 22.74
#